data_AF-R1HFG0-F1
#
_entry.id   AF-R1HFG0-F1
#
_cell.length_a   1.000
_cell.length_b   1.000
_cell.length_c   1.000
_cell.angle_alpha   90.00
_cell.angle_beta   90.00
_cell.angle_gamma   90.00
#
_symmetry.space_group_name_H-M   'P 1'
#
loop_
_entity.id
_entity.type
_entity.pdbx_description
1 polymer ?
#
loop_
_entity_poly.entity_id
_entity_poly.type
_entity_poly.pdbx_seq_one_letter_code
_entity_poly.pdbx_strand_id
1 'polypeptide(L)'
;MDSASPVLPVTGLDELTTESRMIATPWSRMVRGIGLGQYPIDHDPVAAERIRRTFDLLAVKVPPTHSYTRFSRLLADLILNVTDPAVDFTRVDVGSAAGDVVDAVRSEGNAYYRVTAGCILMAAFAKLGLDRKLLVNEWLDFPAEILAATDRIRPDGIKDENSGRHGDYERLSAYTAVFLAFGQLGLADRLVTGERNHVREALDLLERIPAPFFRGRGGSMLLSAVSLLGFDQHVFDGPRDYLKETLDHLDRADELAVPPAFPQPMTADFGKIYPLVTMLNAIAMAGRPEYLTYRKDRLAEAKDLLGRIDPVERTHMALYYLVALHNLGRLSGEVPDLDAFVEDVLGQWDEADPGANFFRNGIAYPYMIETAMLAGRPDLITGEGLDRLVGSYPDLDRTELDRVNRPYPFSYALNMLGEIGEAGRLYAPSARYGGRSAVAWVTSRLSEGGRAEGNRLYMLDHALVSYALRLRGRHSPEPEVFRNFRFRLSK
;
A
#
# COMPACT_ATOMS: atom_id res chain seq x y z
N MET A 1 -13.19 -24.47 21.66
CA MET A 1 -12.41 -25.05 20.55
C MET A 1 -11.18 -24.19 20.44
N ASP A 2 -10.03 -24.69 20.88
CA ASP A 2 -8.77 -23.96 20.76
C ASP A 2 -8.51 -23.75 19.27
N SER A 3 -8.75 -22.54 18.79
CA SER A 3 -8.37 -22.16 17.43
C SER A 3 -6.85 -22.10 17.40
N ALA A 4 -6.22 -23.04 16.70
CA ALA A 4 -4.80 -22.95 16.40
C ALA A 4 -4.49 -21.55 15.81
N SER A 5 -3.42 -20.92 16.29
CA SER A 5 -2.98 -19.63 15.76
C SER A 5 -2.75 -19.72 14.24
N PRO A 6 -3.07 -18.67 13.47
CA PRO A 6 -2.89 -18.67 12.02
C PRO A 6 -1.41 -18.93 11.66
N VAL A 7 -1.18 -19.74 10.63
CA VAL A 7 0.17 -19.91 10.07
C VAL A 7 0.53 -18.63 9.33
N LEU A 8 1.47 -17.87 9.90
CA LEU A 8 1.89 -16.60 9.32
C LEU A 8 2.86 -16.81 8.15
N PRO A 9 2.86 -15.88 7.16
CA PRO A 9 3.80 -15.92 6.05
C PRO A 9 5.23 -15.50 6.42
N VAL A 10 5.41 -14.87 7.58
CA VAL A 10 6.70 -14.46 8.16
C VAL A 10 6.68 -14.75 9.66
N THR A 11 7.82 -15.09 10.25
CA THR A 11 7.92 -15.35 11.70
C THR A 11 8.56 -14.21 12.48
N GLY A 12 8.89 -13.09 11.84
CA GLY A 12 9.46 -11.92 12.50
C GLY A 12 10.09 -10.91 11.53
N LEU A 13 10.57 -9.80 12.08
CA LEU A 13 11.13 -8.67 11.32
C LEU A 13 12.35 -9.07 10.48
N ASP A 14 13.17 -10.00 10.98
CA ASP A 14 14.40 -10.46 10.32
C ASP A 14 14.14 -11.28 9.04
N GLU A 15 12.93 -11.83 8.88
CA GLU A 15 12.53 -12.59 7.69
C GLU A 15 11.91 -11.72 6.59
N LEU A 16 11.75 -10.41 6.85
CA LEU A 16 11.13 -9.52 5.88
C LEU A 16 11.98 -9.35 4.63
N THR A 17 11.36 -9.53 3.48
CA THR A 17 11.97 -9.23 2.18
C THR A 17 12.20 -7.72 2.04
N THR A 18 13.07 -7.30 1.11
CA THR A 18 13.30 -5.87 0.87
C THR A 18 12.01 -5.14 0.49
N GLU A 19 11.17 -5.73 -0.36
CA GLU A 19 9.86 -5.16 -0.72
C GLU A 19 9.00 -4.93 0.52
N SER A 20 8.95 -5.90 1.44
CA SER A 20 8.17 -5.81 2.69
C SER A 20 8.76 -4.77 3.64
N ARG A 21 10.08 -4.67 3.74
CA ARG A 21 10.77 -3.66 4.56
C ARG A 21 10.60 -2.24 4.02
N MET A 22 10.53 -2.07 2.71
CA MET A 22 10.32 -0.78 2.06
C MET A 22 8.84 -0.35 2.09
N ILE A 23 7.93 -1.28 1.80
CA ILE A 23 6.49 -1.02 1.60
C ILE A 23 5.72 -1.80 2.68
N ALA A 24 5.95 -1.45 3.95
CA ALA A 24 5.60 -2.33 5.06
C ALA A 24 4.14 -2.27 5.53
N THR A 25 3.26 -1.48 4.89
CA THR A 25 1.96 -1.17 5.49
C THR A 25 0.80 -1.36 4.53
N PRO A 26 -0.41 -1.60 5.05
CA PRO A 26 -1.57 -1.84 4.21
C PRO A 26 -1.97 -0.58 3.44
N TRP A 27 -1.62 0.61 3.94
CA TRP A 27 -1.92 1.87 3.27
C TRP A 27 -1.25 1.98 1.91
N SER A 28 0.03 1.63 1.79
CA SER A 28 0.72 1.69 0.49
C SER A 28 0.09 0.71 -0.51
N ARG A 29 -0.32 -0.48 -0.04
CA ARG A 29 -0.99 -1.49 -0.86
C ARG A 29 -2.39 -1.01 -1.29
N MET A 30 -3.24 -0.64 -0.34
CA MET A 30 -4.64 -0.33 -0.61
C MET A 30 -4.82 1.02 -1.27
N VAL A 31 -4.08 2.05 -0.87
CA VAL A 31 -4.26 3.42 -1.41
C VAL A 31 -3.44 3.65 -2.68
N ARG A 32 -2.26 3.03 -2.80
CA ARG A 32 -1.34 3.30 -3.93
C ARG A 32 -1.17 2.13 -4.89
N GLY A 33 -1.65 0.94 -4.57
CA GLY A 33 -1.42 -0.24 -5.41
C GLY A 33 0.07 -0.66 -5.44
N ILE A 34 0.87 -0.21 -4.48
CA ILE A 34 2.30 -0.50 -4.40
C ILE A 34 2.49 -1.64 -3.39
N GLY A 35 3.26 -2.67 -3.74
CA GLY A 35 3.50 -3.82 -2.86
C GLY A 35 2.39 -4.87 -2.84
N LEU A 36 1.51 -4.90 -3.85
CA LEU A 36 0.44 -5.90 -3.93
C LEU A 36 1.04 -7.32 -3.99
N GLY A 37 0.53 -8.23 -3.17
CA GLY A 37 0.98 -9.62 -3.11
C GLY A 37 2.36 -9.86 -2.46
N GLN A 38 2.72 -9.12 -1.41
CA GLN A 38 4.02 -9.24 -0.72
C GLN A 38 4.36 -10.62 -0.15
N TYR A 39 3.36 -11.46 0.15
CA TYR A 39 3.58 -12.76 0.76
C TYR A 39 2.97 -13.88 -0.09
N PRO A 40 3.74 -14.47 -1.03
CA PRO A 40 3.20 -15.49 -1.91
C PRO A 40 2.89 -16.78 -1.15
N ILE A 41 1.82 -17.44 -1.58
CA ILE A 41 1.35 -18.75 -1.13
C ILE A 41 1.09 -19.62 -2.37
N ASP A 42 0.89 -20.91 -2.18
CA ASP A 42 0.50 -21.78 -3.28
C ASP A 42 -0.89 -21.42 -3.81
N HIS A 43 -1.13 -21.80 -5.05
CA HIS A 43 -2.45 -21.67 -5.65
C HIS A 43 -3.50 -22.37 -4.77
N ASP A 44 -4.56 -21.63 -4.43
CA ASP A 44 -5.72 -22.14 -3.71
C ASP A 44 -6.97 -21.94 -4.58
N PRO A 45 -7.59 -23.02 -5.10
CA PRO A 45 -8.76 -22.92 -5.97
C PRO A 45 -9.98 -22.32 -5.24
N VAL A 46 -10.09 -22.47 -3.92
CA VAL A 46 -11.17 -21.88 -3.13
C VAL A 46 -10.95 -20.36 -3.02
N ALA A 47 -9.71 -19.91 -2.82
CA ALA A 47 -9.37 -18.49 -2.84
C ALA A 47 -9.60 -17.88 -4.23
N ALA A 48 -9.18 -18.56 -5.30
CA ALA A 48 -9.39 -18.13 -6.68
C ALA A 48 -10.89 -17.93 -6.99
N GLU A 49 -11.73 -18.89 -6.62
CA GLU A 49 -13.18 -18.80 -6.80
C GLU A 49 -13.81 -17.67 -5.98
N ARG A 50 -13.33 -17.45 -4.74
CA ARG A 50 -13.76 -16.32 -3.90
C ARG A 50 -13.47 -14.97 -4.55
N ILE A 51 -12.30 -14.82 -5.18
CA ILE A 51 -11.91 -13.60 -5.90
C ILE A 51 -12.84 -13.38 -7.10
N ARG A 52 -13.01 -14.38 -7.97
CA ARG A 52 -13.89 -14.31 -9.15
C ARG A 52 -15.33 -13.98 -8.74
N ARG A 53 -15.87 -14.68 -7.74
CA ARG A 53 -17.20 -14.43 -7.19
C ARG A 53 -17.36 -12.99 -6.67
N THR A 54 -16.32 -12.42 -6.07
CA THR A 54 -16.39 -11.03 -5.57
C THR A 54 -16.46 -10.05 -6.75
N PHE A 55 -15.70 -10.26 -7.82
CA PHE A 55 -15.84 -9.47 -9.04
C PHE A 55 -17.22 -9.63 -9.71
N ASP A 56 -17.82 -10.81 -9.66
CA ASP A 56 -19.19 -11.01 -10.14
C ASP A 56 -20.23 -10.26 -9.30
N LEU A 57 -20.07 -10.24 -7.97
CA LEU A 57 -20.90 -9.42 -7.09
C LEU A 57 -20.72 -7.92 -7.35
N LEU A 58 -19.49 -7.48 -7.64
CA LEU A 58 -19.21 -6.10 -8.02
C LEU A 58 -19.86 -5.74 -9.36
N ALA A 59 -19.84 -6.65 -10.34
CA ALA A 59 -20.44 -6.41 -11.67
C ALA A 59 -21.97 -6.19 -11.62
N VAL A 60 -22.65 -6.64 -10.55
CA VAL A 60 -24.08 -6.33 -10.32
C VAL A 60 -24.30 -4.86 -9.98
N LYS A 61 -23.29 -4.17 -9.44
CA LYS A 61 -23.38 -2.77 -8.98
C LYS A 61 -22.59 -1.79 -9.83
N VAL A 62 -21.47 -2.25 -10.39
CA VAL A 62 -20.52 -1.44 -11.13
C VAL A 62 -20.59 -1.91 -12.58
N PRO A 63 -20.96 -1.04 -13.54
CA PRO A 63 -21.15 -1.47 -14.92
C PRO A 63 -19.82 -1.99 -15.49
N PRO A 64 -19.86 -2.95 -16.43
CA PRO A 64 -18.66 -3.45 -17.10
C PRO A 64 -17.84 -2.36 -17.83
N THR A 65 -18.44 -1.20 -18.08
CA THR A 65 -17.80 -0.01 -18.67
C THR A 65 -16.94 0.78 -17.68
N HIS A 66 -17.01 0.50 -16.37
CA HIS A 66 -16.15 1.14 -15.39
C HIS A 66 -14.70 0.63 -15.55
N SER A 67 -13.86 1.46 -16.15
CA SER A 67 -12.50 1.11 -16.62
C SER A 67 -11.62 0.48 -15.54
N TYR A 68 -11.59 1.05 -14.34
CA TYR A 68 -10.67 0.60 -13.29
C TYR A 68 -11.00 -0.80 -12.75
N THR A 69 -12.27 -1.05 -12.42
CA THR A 69 -12.77 -2.36 -11.98
C THR A 69 -12.66 -3.40 -13.10
N ARG A 70 -12.90 -3.00 -14.36
CA ARG A 70 -12.66 -3.88 -15.52
C ARG A 70 -11.18 -4.27 -15.64
N PHE A 71 -10.27 -3.30 -15.56
CA PHE A 71 -8.82 -3.54 -15.52
C PHE A 71 -8.47 -4.55 -14.42
N SER A 72 -8.97 -4.31 -13.21
CA SER A 72 -8.61 -5.11 -12.03
C SER A 72 -9.15 -6.54 -12.12
N ARG A 73 -10.37 -6.72 -12.65
CA ARG A 73 -10.94 -8.04 -12.94
C ARG A 73 -10.11 -8.79 -13.98
N LEU A 74 -9.81 -8.16 -15.12
CA LEU A 74 -9.03 -8.80 -16.19
C LEU A 74 -7.63 -9.16 -15.70
N LEU A 75 -6.99 -8.29 -14.91
CA LEU A 75 -5.69 -8.59 -14.32
C LEU A 75 -5.78 -9.75 -13.33
N ALA A 76 -6.78 -9.77 -12.45
CA ALA A 76 -6.98 -10.88 -11.51
C ALA A 76 -7.21 -12.20 -12.27
N ASP A 77 -8.03 -12.21 -13.31
CA ASP A 77 -8.26 -13.40 -14.14
C ASP A 77 -6.98 -13.87 -14.84
N LEU A 78 -6.17 -12.95 -15.39
CA LEU A 78 -4.86 -13.26 -15.94
C LEU A 78 -3.95 -13.92 -14.88
N ILE A 79 -3.85 -13.32 -13.69
CA ILE A 79 -3.04 -13.85 -12.59
C ILE A 79 -3.51 -15.25 -12.20
N LEU A 80 -4.82 -15.43 -11.98
CA LEU A 80 -5.39 -16.70 -11.54
C LEU A 80 -5.18 -17.79 -12.59
N ASN A 81 -5.33 -17.50 -13.89
CA ASN A 81 -5.13 -18.47 -14.95
C ASN A 81 -3.65 -18.84 -15.15
N VAL A 82 -2.73 -17.88 -15.00
CA VAL A 82 -1.28 -18.13 -15.06
C VAL A 82 -0.80 -19.00 -13.89
N THR A 83 -1.45 -18.87 -12.73
CA THR A 83 -0.99 -19.50 -11.48
C THR A 83 -1.72 -20.81 -11.17
N ASP A 84 -2.79 -21.14 -11.89
CA ASP A 84 -3.55 -22.38 -11.70
C ASP A 84 -2.85 -23.56 -12.38
N PRO A 85 -2.35 -24.56 -11.62
CA PRO A 85 -1.67 -25.72 -12.19
C PRO A 85 -2.61 -26.66 -12.98
N ALA A 86 -3.94 -26.50 -12.86
CA ALA A 86 -4.92 -27.31 -13.56
C ALA A 86 -5.37 -26.69 -14.90
N VAL A 87 -5.00 -25.43 -15.18
CA VAL A 87 -5.37 -24.74 -16.43
C VAL A 87 -4.20 -24.81 -17.41
N ASP A 88 -4.47 -25.33 -18.61
CA ASP A 88 -3.54 -25.21 -19.74
C ASP A 88 -3.65 -23.80 -20.34
N PHE A 89 -2.93 -22.85 -19.73
CA PHE A 89 -2.94 -21.44 -20.15
C PHE A 89 -1.73 -21.17 -21.05
N THR A 90 -1.93 -21.23 -22.36
CA THR A 90 -0.83 -21.20 -23.33
C THR A 90 -0.22 -19.81 -23.43
N ARG A 91 0.98 -19.70 -24.04
CA ARG A 91 1.61 -18.40 -24.31
C ARG A 91 0.74 -17.47 -25.16
N VAL A 92 -0.08 -18.02 -26.05
CA VAL A 92 -1.01 -17.24 -26.89
C VAL A 92 -2.13 -16.65 -26.02
N ASP A 93 -2.67 -17.45 -25.09
CA ASP A 93 -3.71 -17.00 -24.17
C ASP A 93 -3.20 -15.91 -23.22
N VAL A 94 -1.99 -16.07 -22.70
CA VAL A 94 -1.30 -15.03 -21.91
C VAL A 94 -1.16 -13.74 -22.72
N GLY A 95 -0.74 -13.84 -23.99
CA GLY A 95 -0.60 -12.68 -24.87
C GLY A 95 -1.92 -11.96 -25.13
N SER A 96 -3.00 -12.70 -25.39
CA SER A 96 -4.34 -12.15 -25.59
C SER A 96 -4.85 -11.46 -24.32
N ALA A 97 -4.78 -12.14 -23.17
CA ALA A 97 -5.24 -11.58 -21.90
C ALA A 97 -4.41 -10.36 -21.48
N ALA A 98 -3.09 -10.37 -21.71
CA ALA A 98 -2.25 -9.20 -21.51
C ALA A 98 -2.70 -8.00 -22.35
N GLY A 99 -3.05 -8.22 -23.62
CA GLY A 99 -3.61 -7.20 -24.51
C GLY A 99 -4.91 -6.61 -23.97
N ASP A 100 -5.84 -7.45 -23.52
CA ASP A 100 -7.12 -7.01 -22.95
C ASP A 100 -6.92 -6.15 -21.69
N VAL A 101 -5.96 -6.50 -20.84
CA VAL A 101 -5.62 -5.72 -19.64
C VAL A 101 -5.01 -4.37 -20.03
N VAL A 102 -4.09 -4.34 -21.01
CA VAL A 102 -3.50 -3.09 -21.53
C VAL A 102 -4.57 -2.15 -22.08
N ASP A 103 -5.52 -2.68 -22.85
CA ASP A 103 -6.62 -1.88 -23.41
C ASP A 103 -7.56 -1.36 -22.32
N ALA A 104 -7.81 -2.16 -21.27
CA ALA A 104 -8.55 -1.70 -20.10
C ALA A 104 -7.83 -0.55 -19.38
N VAL A 105 -6.50 -0.62 -19.20
CA VAL A 105 -5.72 0.50 -18.64
C VAL A 105 -5.84 1.75 -19.52
N ARG A 106 -5.71 1.61 -20.85
CA ARG A 106 -5.81 2.75 -21.79
C ARG A 106 -7.19 3.42 -21.77
N SER A 107 -8.24 2.67 -21.44
CA SER A 107 -9.60 3.18 -21.32
C SER A 107 -9.83 4.06 -20.09
N GLU A 108 -8.96 4.00 -19.07
CA GLU A 108 -9.08 4.81 -17.87
C GLU A 108 -8.84 6.30 -18.16
N GLY A 109 -9.89 7.12 -18.02
CA GLY A 109 -9.86 8.53 -18.35
C GLY A 109 -9.08 9.39 -17.37
N ASN A 110 -8.98 8.98 -16.10
CA ASN A 110 -8.19 9.70 -15.10
C ASN A 110 -6.70 9.33 -15.23
N ALA A 111 -5.84 10.32 -15.46
CA ALA A 111 -4.40 10.10 -15.66
C ALA A 111 -3.71 9.42 -14.47
N TYR A 112 -4.06 9.79 -13.23
CA TYR A 112 -3.46 9.20 -12.04
C TYR A 112 -3.86 7.72 -11.89
N TYR A 113 -5.14 7.39 -12.11
CA TYR A 113 -5.61 6.00 -12.07
C TYR A 113 -5.05 5.16 -13.22
N ARG A 114 -4.94 5.72 -14.42
CA ARG A 114 -4.28 5.06 -15.55
C ARG A 114 -2.84 4.70 -15.22
N VAL A 115 -2.07 5.65 -14.68
CA VAL A 115 -0.68 5.39 -14.27
C VAL A 115 -0.63 4.32 -13.19
N THR A 116 -1.49 4.42 -12.17
CA THR A 116 -1.56 3.44 -11.09
C THR A 116 -1.84 2.03 -11.62
N ALA A 117 -2.87 1.87 -12.46
CA ALA A 117 -3.25 0.59 -13.07
C ALA A 117 -2.14 0.03 -13.95
N GLY A 118 -1.49 0.86 -14.77
CA GLY A 118 -0.34 0.46 -15.58
C GLY A 118 0.86 0.02 -14.73
N CYS A 119 1.13 0.68 -13.60
CA CYS A 119 2.19 0.28 -12.68
C CYS A 119 1.86 -1.05 -11.99
N ILE A 120 0.60 -1.27 -11.59
CA ILE A 120 0.14 -2.55 -11.02
C ILE A 120 0.32 -3.69 -12.04
N LEU A 121 -0.06 -3.46 -13.31
CA LEU A 121 0.15 -4.44 -14.38
C LEU A 121 1.63 -4.80 -14.54
N MET A 122 2.50 -3.80 -14.64
CA MET A 122 3.95 -4.01 -14.78
C MET A 122 4.55 -4.76 -13.58
N ALA A 123 4.13 -4.41 -12.35
CA ALA A 123 4.56 -5.11 -11.15
C ALA A 123 4.05 -6.57 -11.12
N ALA A 124 2.80 -6.82 -11.53
CA ALA A 124 2.25 -8.17 -11.64
C ALA A 124 3.05 -9.03 -12.63
N PHE A 125 3.42 -8.46 -13.79
CA PHE A 125 4.26 -9.14 -14.79
C PHE A 125 5.61 -9.57 -14.22
N ALA A 126 6.28 -8.65 -13.51
CA ALA A 126 7.55 -8.95 -12.86
C ALA A 126 7.42 -10.06 -11.81
N LYS A 127 6.38 -10.01 -10.96
CA LYS A 127 6.14 -11.01 -9.90
C LYS A 127 5.75 -12.39 -10.43
N LEU A 128 5.03 -12.44 -11.55
CA LEU A 128 4.67 -13.68 -12.23
C LEU A 128 5.78 -14.23 -13.12
N GLY A 129 6.85 -13.48 -13.37
CA GLY A 129 7.92 -13.88 -14.29
C GLY A 129 7.46 -13.94 -15.75
N LEU A 130 6.46 -13.16 -16.14
CA LEU A 130 5.95 -13.12 -17.51
C LEU A 130 6.96 -12.46 -18.47
N ASP A 131 6.93 -12.87 -19.74
CA ASP A 131 7.81 -12.32 -20.77
C ASP A 131 7.54 -10.82 -20.96
N ARG A 132 8.53 -9.99 -20.61
CA ARG A 132 8.50 -8.53 -20.78
C ARG A 132 8.16 -8.10 -22.21
N LYS A 133 8.44 -8.93 -23.22
CA LYS A 133 8.11 -8.63 -24.63
C LYS A 133 6.61 -8.45 -24.91
N LEU A 134 5.76 -8.91 -24.00
CA LEU A 134 4.31 -8.68 -24.05
C LEU A 134 3.94 -7.22 -23.74
N LEU A 135 4.82 -6.48 -23.06
CA LEU A 135 4.63 -5.04 -22.75
C LEU A 135 5.61 -4.13 -23.49
N VAL A 136 6.73 -4.68 -23.98
CA VAL A 136 7.80 -3.93 -24.68
C VAL A 136 8.31 -4.70 -25.90
N ASN A 137 7.90 -4.26 -27.08
CA ASN A 137 8.34 -4.79 -28.38
C ASN A 137 8.33 -3.70 -29.45
N GLU A 138 8.54 -4.07 -30.71
CA GLU A 138 8.61 -3.11 -31.84
C GLU A 138 7.29 -2.37 -32.12
N TRP A 139 6.15 -2.88 -31.64
CA TRP A 139 4.80 -2.32 -31.85
C TRP A 139 4.21 -1.67 -30.59
N LEU A 140 4.76 -1.97 -29.41
CA LEU A 140 4.23 -1.58 -28.11
C LEU A 140 5.36 -1.20 -27.15
N ASP A 141 5.31 0.00 -26.59
CA ASP A 141 6.15 0.42 -25.47
C ASP A 141 5.27 0.93 -24.33
N PHE A 142 4.56 -0.01 -23.70
CA PHE A 142 3.60 0.29 -22.64
C PHE A 142 4.23 1.04 -21.45
N PRO A 143 5.44 0.71 -20.96
CA PRO A 143 6.10 1.48 -19.91
C PRO A 143 6.31 2.95 -20.29
N ALA A 144 6.70 3.25 -21.54
CA ALA A 144 6.84 4.63 -22.00
C ALA A 144 5.50 5.37 -22.06
N GLU A 145 4.43 4.70 -22.52
CA GLU A 145 3.08 5.27 -22.52
C GLU A 145 2.63 5.66 -21.10
N ILE A 146 2.87 4.77 -20.12
CA ILE A 146 2.51 5.00 -18.72
C ILE A 146 3.36 6.11 -18.11
N LEU A 147 4.67 6.13 -18.36
CA LEU A 147 5.56 7.21 -17.92
C LEU A 147 5.11 8.57 -18.50
N ALA A 148 4.77 8.64 -19.79
CA ALA A 148 4.25 9.86 -20.41
C ALA A 148 2.89 10.31 -19.85
N ALA A 149 2.05 9.38 -19.38
CA ALA A 149 0.77 9.72 -18.77
C ALA A 149 0.92 10.50 -17.44
N THR A 150 2.08 10.42 -16.77
CA THR A 150 2.37 11.20 -15.56
C THR A 150 2.32 12.72 -15.80
N ASP A 151 2.65 13.18 -17.01
CA ASP A 151 2.62 14.60 -17.38
C ASP A 151 1.20 15.17 -17.43
N ARG A 152 0.18 14.31 -17.51
CA ARG A 152 -1.23 14.71 -17.55
C ARG A 152 -1.86 14.82 -16.16
N ILE A 153 -1.14 14.41 -15.11
CA ILE A 153 -1.59 14.53 -13.73
C ILE A 153 -1.44 15.99 -13.31
N ARG A 154 -2.57 16.63 -12.97
CA ARG A 154 -2.61 18.03 -12.53
C ARG A 154 -2.40 18.11 -11.02
N PRO A 155 -1.82 19.21 -10.51
CA PRO A 155 -1.77 19.46 -9.07
C PRO A 155 -3.18 19.62 -8.50
N ASP A 156 -3.35 19.25 -7.23
CA ASP A 156 -4.61 19.30 -6.48
C ASP A 156 -5.81 18.63 -7.22
N GLY A 157 -5.57 17.50 -7.90
CA GLY A 157 -6.60 16.72 -8.57
C GLY A 157 -7.48 15.89 -7.62
N ILE A 158 -6.95 15.51 -6.44
CA ILE A 158 -7.70 14.79 -5.40
C ILE A 158 -8.81 15.69 -4.87
N LYS A 159 -10.05 15.23 -5.03
CA LYS A 159 -11.23 15.85 -4.43
C LYS A 159 -11.48 15.25 -3.04
N ASP A 160 -10.86 15.85 -2.03
CA ASP A 160 -11.06 15.49 -0.62
C ASP A 160 -10.96 16.74 0.30
N GLU A 161 -10.98 16.52 1.60
CA GLU A 161 -10.85 17.55 2.63
C GLU A 161 -9.50 18.31 2.64
N ASN A 162 -8.53 17.89 1.82
CA ASN A 162 -7.19 18.47 1.68
C ASN A 162 -6.99 19.24 0.38
N SER A 163 -8.06 19.57 -0.34
CA SER A 163 -8.00 20.44 -1.53
C SER A 163 -7.16 21.70 -1.27
N GLY A 164 -6.13 21.93 -2.11
CA GLY A 164 -5.20 23.06 -1.99
C GLY A 164 -4.02 22.83 -1.04
N ARG A 165 -3.93 21.66 -0.39
CA ARG A 165 -2.81 21.26 0.48
C ARG A 165 -1.90 20.22 -0.17
N HIS A 166 -2.33 19.64 -1.29
CA HIS A 166 -1.61 18.57 -1.97
C HIS A 166 -0.56 19.11 -2.93
N GLY A 167 -0.87 20.17 -3.69
CA GLY A 167 -0.02 20.60 -4.80
C GLY A 167 0.25 19.41 -5.75
N ASP A 168 1.53 19.14 -6.05
CA ASP A 168 1.95 18.04 -6.95
C ASP A 168 2.02 16.64 -6.29
N TYR A 169 1.42 16.45 -5.11
CA TYR A 169 1.51 15.19 -4.34
C TYR A 169 1.03 13.94 -5.10
N GLU A 170 -0.03 14.04 -5.91
CA GLU A 170 -0.49 12.92 -6.75
C GLU A 170 0.55 12.53 -7.80
N ARG A 171 1.14 13.52 -8.46
CA ARG A 171 2.14 13.30 -9.50
C ARG A 171 3.42 12.72 -8.90
N LEU A 172 3.85 13.18 -7.72
CA LEU A 172 4.94 12.59 -6.95
C LEU A 172 4.68 11.11 -6.62
N SER A 173 3.45 10.81 -6.16
CA SER A 173 3.04 9.44 -5.85
C SER A 173 3.04 8.55 -7.10
N ALA A 174 2.59 9.08 -8.24
CA ALA A 174 2.60 8.39 -9.52
C ALA A 174 4.03 8.10 -10.01
N TYR A 175 4.96 9.06 -9.91
CA TYR A 175 6.38 8.82 -10.21
C TYR A 175 6.97 7.71 -9.36
N THR A 176 6.63 7.68 -8.06
CA THR A 176 7.10 6.61 -7.16
C THR A 176 6.64 5.24 -7.65
N ALA A 177 5.35 5.09 -8.03
CA ALA A 177 4.83 3.84 -8.58
C ALA A 177 5.50 3.46 -9.90
N VAL A 178 5.75 4.44 -10.79
CA VAL A 178 6.45 4.24 -12.07
C VAL A 178 7.87 3.77 -11.84
N PHE A 179 8.61 4.38 -10.91
CA PHE A 179 9.99 4.03 -10.61
C PHE A 179 10.09 2.59 -10.10
N LEU A 180 9.20 2.19 -9.18
CA LEU A 180 9.13 0.83 -8.69
C LEU A 180 8.75 -0.18 -9.78
N ALA A 181 7.80 0.17 -10.67
CA ALA A 181 7.42 -0.70 -11.78
C ALA A 181 8.55 -0.87 -12.82
N PHE A 182 9.25 0.22 -13.15
CA PHE A 182 10.41 0.19 -14.05
C PHE A 182 11.56 -0.62 -13.45
N GLY A 183 11.83 -0.45 -12.15
CA GLY A 183 12.81 -1.26 -11.42
C GLY A 183 12.50 -2.74 -11.50
N GLN A 184 11.26 -3.12 -11.21
CA GLN A 184 10.81 -4.52 -11.24
C GLN A 184 10.90 -5.15 -12.65
N LEU A 185 10.73 -4.38 -13.72
CA LEU A 185 10.89 -4.84 -15.10
C LEU A 185 12.33 -4.78 -15.64
N GLY A 186 13.29 -4.33 -14.84
CA GLY A 186 14.68 -4.13 -15.28
C GLY A 186 14.79 -3.06 -16.37
N LEU A 187 14.07 -1.95 -16.20
CA LEU A 187 14.02 -0.80 -17.11
C LEU A 187 14.42 0.53 -16.42
N ALA A 188 15.01 0.46 -15.22
CA ALA A 188 15.30 1.63 -14.39
C ALA A 188 16.20 2.66 -15.08
N ASP A 189 17.12 2.21 -15.94
CA ASP A 189 18.01 3.06 -16.73
C ASP A 189 17.24 4.05 -17.63
N ARG A 190 16.05 3.69 -18.10
CA ARG A 190 15.17 4.56 -18.90
C ARG A 190 14.67 5.79 -18.14
N LEU A 191 14.77 5.80 -16.81
CA LEU A 191 14.33 6.94 -15.98
C LEU A 191 15.35 8.10 -16.00
N VAL A 192 16.59 7.82 -16.43
CA VAL A 192 17.70 8.80 -16.44
C VAL A 192 18.40 8.90 -17.80
N THR A 193 18.12 7.97 -18.72
CA THR A 193 18.65 7.99 -20.09
C THR A 193 17.65 8.65 -21.05
N GLY A 194 18.16 9.50 -21.93
CA GLY A 194 17.35 10.27 -22.89
C GLY A 194 17.38 11.78 -22.63
N GLU A 195 16.40 12.49 -23.20
CA GLU A 195 16.32 13.96 -23.11
C GLU A 195 15.87 14.44 -21.72
N ARG A 196 15.12 13.61 -20.99
CA ARG A 196 14.55 13.93 -19.68
C ARG A 196 15.17 13.08 -18.60
N ASN A 197 15.52 13.70 -17.48
CA ASN A 197 15.89 12.99 -16.26
C ASN A 197 14.67 12.96 -15.34
N HIS A 198 13.88 11.89 -15.44
CA HIS A 198 12.62 11.77 -14.71
C HIS A 198 12.83 11.67 -13.21
N VAL A 199 13.97 11.14 -12.75
CA VAL A 199 14.35 11.13 -11.33
C VAL A 199 14.44 12.56 -10.79
N ARG A 200 15.16 13.45 -11.48
CA ARG A 200 15.27 14.86 -11.10
C ARG A 200 13.92 15.57 -11.17
N GLU A 201 13.15 15.37 -12.24
CA GLU A 201 11.81 15.95 -12.39
C GLU A 201 10.89 15.58 -11.22
N ALA A 202 10.91 14.31 -10.79
CA ALA A 202 10.13 13.85 -9.65
C ALA A 202 10.59 14.47 -8.33
N LEU A 203 11.91 14.59 -8.11
CA LEU A 203 12.48 15.23 -6.92
C LEU A 203 12.10 16.71 -6.84
N ASP A 204 12.12 17.43 -7.97
CA ASP A 204 11.71 18.85 -8.04
C ASP A 204 10.24 19.08 -7.68
N LEU A 205 9.38 18.06 -7.77
CA LEU A 205 7.97 18.16 -7.33
C LEU A 205 7.83 18.36 -5.82
N LEU A 206 8.83 17.94 -5.02
CA LEU A 206 8.77 18.03 -3.56
C LEU A 206 8.54 19.48 -3.10
N GLU A 207 9.16 20.45 -3.75
CA GLU A 207 9.01 21.87 -3.43
C GLU A 207 7.59 22.40 -3.62
N ARG A 208 6.83 21.77 -4.52
CA ARG A 208 5.48 22.18 -4.92
C ARG A 208 4.39 21.53 -4.06
N ILE A 209 4.78 20.77 -3.04
CA ILE A 209 3.85 20.16 -2.08
C ILE A 209 3.87 21.03 -0.81
N PRO A 210 2.81 21.81 -0.53
CA PRO A 210 2.86 22.82 0.52
C PRO A 210 2.83 22.21 1.93
N ALA A 211 1.95 21.24 2.19
CA ALA A 211 1.81 20.68 3.53
C ALA A 211 2.97 19.74 3.88
N PRO A 212 3.62 19.92 5.04
CA PRO A 212 4.67 19.02 5.54
C PRO A 212 4.26 17.55 5.58
N PHE A 213 3.01 17.28 5.96
CA PHE A 213 2.44 15.94 6.00
C PHE A 213 2.56 15.21 4.66
N PHE A 214 2.12 15.84 3.56
CA PHE A 214 2.17 15.24 2.23
C PHE A 214 3.58 15.20 1.66
N ARG A 215 4.39 16.24 1.92
CA ARG A 215 5.79 16.30 1.45
C ARG A 215 6.62 15.20 2.08
N GLY A 216 6.55 15.00 3.39
CA GLY A 216 7.30 13.94 4.08
C GLY A 216 6.79 12.54 3.72
N ARG A 217 5.46 12.31 3.74
CA ARG A 217 4.88 10.99 3.44
C ARG A 217 5.10 10.57 1.98
N GLY A 218 4.95 11.49 1.03
CA GLY A 218 5.21 11.21 -0.38
C GLY A 218 6.70 11.16 -0.71
N GLY A 219 7.45 12.12 -0.16
CA GLY A 219 8.88 12.26 -0.41
C GLY A 219 9.68 11.10 0.13
N SER A 220 9.36 10.58 1.31
CA SER A 220 10.02 9.38 1.86
C SER A 220 9.91 8.18 0.92
N MET A 221 8.73 7.93 0.34
CA MET A 221 8.51 6.83 -0.59
C MET A 221 9.26 7.04 -1.91
N LEU A 222 9.26 8.27 -2.45
CA LEU A 222 10.05 8.59 -3.64
C LEU A 222 11.55 8.41 -3.39
N LEU A 223 12.07 8.99 -2.31
CA LEU A 223 13.48 8.91 -1.92
C LEU A 223 13.91 7.45 -1.72
N SER A 224 13.06 6.65 -1.07
CA SER A 224 13.28 5.21 -0.90
C SER A 224 13.35 4.47 -2.24
N ALA A 225 12.47 4.80 -3.20
CA ALA A 225 12.50 4.22 -4.54
C ALA A 225 13.75 4.66 -5.33
N VAL A 226 14.17 5.92 -5.22
CA VAL A 226 15.39 6.42 -5.86
C VAL A 226 16.63 5.71 -5.32
N SER A 227 16.72 5.52 -4.00
CA SER A 227 17.81 4.76 -3.38
C SER A 227 17.77 3.27 -3.73
N LEU A 228 16.58 2.65 -3.76
CA LEU A 228 16.41 1.27 -4.22
C LEU A 228 16.98 1.06 -5.63
N LEU A 229 16.75 2.01 -6.53
CA LEU A 229 17.23 1.96 -7.91
C LEU A 229 18.70 2.36 -8.09
N GLY A 230 19.40 2.74 -7.01
CA GLY A 230 20.81 3.14 -7.07
C GLY A 230 21.02 4.53 -7.70
N PHE A 231 20.03 5.42 -7.59
CA PHE A 231 20.09 6.80 -8.11
C PHE A 231 20.38 7.84 -7.01
N ASP A 232 21.04 7.42 -5.92
CA ASP A 232 21.43 8.25 -4.78
C ASP A 232 22.11 9.57 -5.18
N GLN A 233 22.92 9.57 -6.25
CA GLN A 233 23.61 10.76 -6.74
C GLN A 233 22.68 11.90 -7.16
N HIS A 234 21.42 11.60 -7.50
CA HIS A 234 20.42 12.61 -7.82
C HIS A 234 19.77 13.22 -6.57
N VAL A 235 19.89 12.55 -5.42
CA VAL A 235 19.39 13.02 -4.13
C VAL A 235 20.42 13.85 -3.39
N PHE A 236 21.69 13.40 -3.38
CA PHE A 236 22.72 13.90 -2.46
C PHE A 236 23.88 14.65 -3.12
N ASP A 237 24.25 14.28 -4.35
CA ASP A 237 25.51 14.74 -4.97
C ASP A 237 25.32 15.94 -5.91
N GLY A 238 24.10 16.48 -5.94
CA GLY A 238 23.73 17.66 -6.73
C GLY A 238 23.93 18.99 -5.98
N PRO A 239 23.48 20.11 -6.56
CA PRO A 239 23.42 21.40 -5.85
C PRO A 239 22.40 21.42 -4.69
N ARG A 240 21.56 20.39 -4.62
CA ARG A 240 20.45 20.23 -3.68
C ARG A 240 20.60 18.93 -2.94
N ASP A 241 20.17 18.94 -1.69
CA ASP A 241 20.06 17.76 -0.84
C ASP A 241 18.58 17.58 -0.49
N TYR A 242 17.87 16.82 -1.32
CA TYR A 242 16.41 16.70 -1.22
C TYR A 242 15.97 16.06 0.10
N LEU A 243 16.83 15.24 0.72
CA LEU A 243 16.54 14.63 2.01
C LEU A 243 16.62 15.70 3.11
N LYS A 244 17.70 16.50 3.17
CA LYS A 244 17.77 17.64 4.12
C LYS A 244 16.66 18.63 3.92
N GLU A 245 16.38 19.02 2.68
CA GLU A 245 15.33 20.00 2.37
C GLU A 245 13.94 19.50 2.79
N THR A 246 13.68 18.19 2.66
CA THR A 246 12.45 17.58 3.16
C THR A 246 12.39 17.61 4.69
N LEU A 247 13.47 17.25 5.39
CA LEU A 247 13.54 17.33 6.85
C LEU A 247 13.39 18.77 7.37
N ASP A 248 14.03 19.73 6.71
CA ASP A 248 13.89 21.16 7.00
C ASP A 248 12.43 21.63 6.85
N HIS A 249 11.73 21.13 5.83
CA HIS A 249 10.32 21.44 5.64
C HIS A 249 9.43 20.82 6.73
N LEU A 250 9.76 19.63 7.23
CA LEU A 250 9.08 19.03 8.38
C LEU A 250 9.32 19.82 9.66
N ASP A 251 10.54 20.31 9.88
CA ASP A 251 10.89 21.13 11.05
C ASP A 251 10.12 22.45 11.12
N ARG A 252 9.65 22.95 9.97
CA ARG A 252 8.87 24.18 9.83
C ARG A 252 7.35 23.95 9.89
N ALA A 253 6.89 22.75 10.26
CA ALA A 253 5.46 22.43 10.17
C ALA A 253 4.54 23.38 10.95
N ASP A 254 4.97 23.81 12.14
CA ASP A 254 4.23 24.77 12.96
C ASP A 254 4.30 26.20 12.40
N GLU A 255 5.42 26.59 11.78
CA GLU A 255 5.59 27.89 11.12
C GLU A 255 4.71 28.01 9.87
N LEU A 256 4.66 26.95 9.06
CA LEU A 256 3.93 26.94 7.79
C LEU A 256 2.41 26.95 7.99
N ALA A 257 1.92 26.44 9.12
CA ALA A 257 0.50 26.42 9.49
C ALA A 257 -0.43 25.84 8.40
N VAL A 258 0.04 24.82 7.67
CA VAL A 258 -0.75 24.05 6.68
C VAL A 258 -1.00 22.63 7.20
N PRO A 259 -1.85 22.45 8.23
CA PRO A 259 -2.12 21.12 8.78
C PRO A 259 -2.91 20.26 7.78
N PRO A 260 -2.71 18.93 7.77
CA PRO A 260 -3.61 18.03 7.05
C PRO A 260 -5.00 18.05 7.68
N ALA A 261 -6.03 17.80 6.88
CA ALA A 261 -7.36 17.42 7.34
C ALA A 261 -7.51 15.91 7.21
N PHE A 262 -8.30 15.36 8.12
CA PHE A 262 -8.64 13.94 8.14
C PHE A 262 -10.17 13.81 8.15
N PRO A 263 -10.71 12.71 7.61
CA PRO A 263 -12.17 12.55 7.58
C PRO A 263 -12.79 12.34 8.96
N GLN A 264 -11.98 11.98 9.96
CA GLN A 264 -12.34 11.91 11.37
C GLN A 264 -11.28 12.64 12.21
N PRO A 265 -11.64 13.18 13.40
CA PRO A 265 -10.68 13.86 14.27
C PRO A 265 -9.47 12.98 14.61
N MET A 266 -8.29 13.58 14.48
CA MET A 266 -7.01 12.97 14.82
C MET A 266 -6.24 13.90 15.76
N THR A 267 -5.33 13.34 16.57
CA THR A 267 -4.40 14.14 17.38
C THR A 267 -3.54 15.03 16.48
N ALA A 268 -3.28 16.27 16.89
CA ALA A 268 -2.46 17.20 16.11
C ALA A 268 -1.06 16.63 15.77
N ASP A 269 -0.46 15.91 16.72
CA ASP A 269 0.84 15.25 16.56
C ASP A 269 0.84 14.12 15.53
N PHE A 270 -0.32 13.55 15.18
CA PHE A 270 -0.44 12.56 14.11
C PHE A 270 0.07 13.12 12.77
N GLY A 271 -0.20 14.40 12.50
CA GLY A 271 0.29 15.11 11.32
C GLY A 271 1.81 15.26 11.25
N LYS A 272 2.52 15.10 12.38
CA LYS A 272 3.97 15.22 12.50
C LYS A 272 4.68 13.87 12.55
N ILE A 273 4.15 12.91 13.32
CA ILE A 273 4.77 11.59 13.46
C ILE A 273 4.78 10.82 12.14
N TYR A 274 3.67 10.84 11.39
CA TYR A 274 3.55 10.04 10.17
C TYR A 274 4.63 10.38 9.12
N PRO A 275 4.79 11.64 8.68
CA PRO A 275 5.88 11.97 7.77
C PRO A 275 7.26 11.63 8.37
N LEU A 276 7.47 11.81 9.68
CA LEU A 276 8.75 11.50 10.33
C LEU A 276 9.11 10.01 10.29
N VAL A 277 8.21 9.10 10.70
CA VAL A 277 8.51 7.65 10.69
C VAL A 277 8.73 7.11 9.28
N THR A 278 8.03 7.68 8.29
CA THR A 278 8.30 7.33 6.88
C THR A 278 9.66 7.86 6.40
N MET A 279 10.06 9.06 6.83
CA MET A 279 11.39 9.61 6.54
C MET A 279 12.52 8.84 7.24
N LEU A 280 12.29 8.29 8.44
CA LEU A 280 13.26 7.39 9.09
C LEU A 280 13.53 6.15 8.21
N ASN A 281 12.49 5.60 7.57
CA ASN A 281 12.68 4.51 6.62
C ASN A 281 13.46 4.95 5.37
N ALA A 282 13.20 6.16 4.85
CA ALA A 282 13.96 6.70 3.71
C ALA A 282 15.44 6.91 4.05
N ILE A 283 15.76 7.34 5.28
CA ILE A 283 17.14 7.43 5.78
C ILE A 283 17.79 6.03 5.82
N ALA A 284 17.04 5.02 6.25
CA ALA A 284 17.50 3.62 6.27
C ALA A 284 17.80 3.10 4.86
N MET A 285 16.91 3.38 3.91
CA MET A 285 17.05 3.02 2.50
C MET A 285 18.27 3.70 1.85
N ALA A 286 18.48 4.98 2.11
CA ALA A 286 19.65 5.70 1.60
C ALA A 286 20.97 5.22 2.23
N GLY A 287 20.90 4.66 3.44
CA GLY A 287 22.07 4.23 4.20
C GLY A 287 22.91 5.39 4.71
N ARG A 288 22.27 6.51 5.07
CA ARG A 288 22.91 7.78 5.43
C ARG A 288 22.57 8.19 6.87
N PRO A 289 23.25 7.63 7.89
CA PRO A 289 22.87 7.79 9.28
C PRO A 289 23.05 9.22 9.80
N GLU A 290 23.82 10.06 9.11
CA GLU A 290 24.03 11.48 9.44
C GLU A 290 22.72 12.28 9.50
N TYR A 291 21.67 11.84 8.79
CA TYR A 291 20.37 12.50 8.81
C TYR A 291 19.56 12.23 10.08
N LEU A 292 19.91 11.20 10.86
CA LEU A 292 19.25 10.91 12.15
C LEU A 292 19.53 12.00 13.20
N THR A 293 20.63 12.73 13.05
CA THR A 293 21.05 13.80 13.97
C THR A 293 21.10 15.17 13.29
N TYR A 294 20.56 15.30 12.08
CA TYR A 294 20.53 16.57 11.37
C TYR A 294 19.55 17.54 12.04
N ARG A 295 20.11 18.58 12.68
CA ARG A 295 19.45 19.62 13.52
C ARG A 295 18.80 19.12 14.80
N LYS A 296 18.26 17.91 14.80
CA LYS A 296 17.55 17.27 15.93
C LYS A 296 17.86 15.78 15.95
N ASP A 297 17.66 15.16 17.11
CA ASP A 297 17.62 13.70 17.24
C ASP A 297 16.26 13.18 16.76
N ARG A 298 16.25 12.55 15.58
CA ARG A 298 15.03 12.07 14.91
C ARG A 298 14.44 10.83 15.57
N LEU A 299 15.25 10.02 16.24
CA LEU A 299 14.75 8.83 16.95
C LEU A 299 14.05 9.25 18.25
N ALA A 300 14.66 10.17 19.00
CA ALA A 300 14.04 10.77 20.18
C ALA A 300 12.76 11.53 19.82
N GLU A 301 12.77 12.32 18.74
CA GLU A 301 11.58 13.06 18.25
C GLU A 301 10.44 12.10 17.88
N ALA A 302 10.73 11.01 17.16
CA ALA A 302 9.73 10.01 16.79
C ALA A 302 9.14 9.31 18.01
N LYS A 303 9.99 8.94 18.99
CA LYS A 303 9.55 8.29 20.24
C LYS A 303 8.62 9.20 21.06
N ASP A 304 8.97 10.47 21.22
CA ASP A 304 8.16 11.45 21.93
C ASP A 304 6.81 11.68 21.23
N LEU A 305 6.82 11.91 19.92
CA LEU A 305 5.60 12.09 19.13
C LEU A 305 4.68 10.86 19.17
N LEU A 306 5.26 9.65 19.10
CA LEU A 306 4.50 8.40 19.18
C LEU A 306 3.81 8.22 20.54
N GLY A 307 4.43 8.72 21.62
CA GLY A 307 3.83 8.71 22.96
C GLY A 307 2.74 9.77 23.19
N ARG A 308 2.63 10.77 22.30
CA ARG A 308 1.66 11.88 22.41
C ARG A 308 0.38 11.68 21.61
N ILE A 309 0.38 10.77 20.64
CA ILE A 309 -0.82 10.47 19.85
C ILE A 309 -1.77 9.54 20.61
N ASP A 310 -3.04 9.60 20.26
CA ASP A 310 -4.06 8.74 20.84
C ASP A 310 -3.73 7.23 20.65
N PRO A 311 -4.05 6.37 21.63
CA PRO A 311 -3.72 4.95 21.59
C PRO A 311 -4.19 4.20 20.33
N VAL A 312 -5.37 4.51 19.79
CA VAL A 312 -5.86 3.90 18.54
C VAL A 312 -5.03 4.37 17.35
N GLU A 313 -4.66 5.66 17.32
CA GLU A 313 -3.81 6.21 16.26
C GLU A 313 -2.40 5.63 16.29
N ARG A 314 -1.89 5.31 17.49
CA ARG A 314 -0.61 4.65 17.71
C ARG A 314 -0.53 3.29 17.02
N THR A 315 -1.64 2.55 16.91
CA THR A 315 -1.69 1.28 16.15
C THR A 315 -1.25 1.45 14.70
N HIS A 316 -1.56 2.60 14.07
CA HIS A 316 -1.18 2.86 12.68
C HIS A 316 0.31 3.16 12.54
N MET A 317 0.87 3.93 13.49
CA MET A 317 2.23 4.47 13.41
C MET A 317 3.27 3.51 13.99
N ALA A 318 2.90 2.66 14.94
CA ALA A 318 3.79 1.66 15.54
C ALA A 318 4.42 0.75 14.49
N LEU A 319 3.64 0.28 13.50
CA LEU A 319 4.14 -0.54 12.40
C LEU A 319 5.25 0.17 11.61
N TYR A 320 5.02 1.44 11.22
CA TYR A 320 6.03 2.24 10.52
C TYR A 320 7.27 2.45 11.38
N TYR A 321 7.09 2.72 12.66
CA TYR A 321 8.18 2.95 13.61
C TYR A 321 9.07 1.70 13.77
N LEU A 322 8.46 0.53 14.03
CA LEU A 322 9.17 -0.74 14.18
C LEU A 322 9.98 -1.10 12.94
N VAL A 323 9.38 -1.00 11.75
CA VAL A 323 10.06 -1.34 10.50
C VAL A 323 11.18 -0.34 10.18
N ALA A 324 10.96 0.96 10.38
CA ALA A 324 12.01 1.96 10.20
C ALA A 324 13.20 1.70 11.15
N LEU A 325 12.94 1.41 12.43
CA LEU A 325 13.99 1.08 13.40
C LEU A 325 14.75 -0.20 13.06
N HIS A 326 14.03 -1.23 12.61
CA HIS A 326 14.65 -2.46 12.13
C HIS A 326 15.58 -2.16 10.94
N ASN A 327 15.11 -1.39 9.95
CA ASN A 327 15.90 -1.01 8.78
C ASN A 327 17.11 -0.13 9.11
N LEU A 328 17.03 0.67 10.16
CA LEU A 328 18.13 1.49 10.67
C LEU A 328 19.13 0.68 11.52
N GLY A 329 18.84 -0.57 11.87
CA GLY A 329 19.64 -1.33 12.84
C GLY A 329 19.58 -0.73 14.25
N ARG A 330 18.45 -0.11 14.62
CA ARG A 330 18.24 0.61 15.89
C ARG A 330 17.13 0.02 16.77
N LEU A 331 16.43 -1.01 16.30
CA LEU A 331 15.29 -1.60 16.99
C LEU A 331 15.59 -1.96 18.46
N SER A 332 16.62 -2.76 18.72
CA SER A 332 16.94 -3.20 20.08
C SER A 332 17.40 -2.08 21.03
N GLY A 333 17.92 -0.98 20.48
CA GLY A 333 18.32 0.19 21.28
C GLY A 333 17.13 1.09 21.64
N GLU A 334 16.20 1.29 20.70
CA GLU A 334 15.07 2.20 20.87
C GLU A 334 13.85 1.54 21.52
N VAL A 335 13.67 0.24 21.27
CA VAL A 335 12.61 -0.64 21.80
C VAL A 335 13.26 -1.91 22.38
N PRO A 336 13.89 -1.81 23.57
CA PRO A 336 14.61 -2.93 24.18
C PRO A 336 13.69 -4.09 24.61
N ASP A 337 12.43 -3.80 24.89
CA ASP A 337 11.39 -4.79 25.15
C ASP A 337 10.35 -4.73 24.03
N LEU A 338 10.66 -5.44 22.93
CA LEU A 338 9.78 -5.49 21.75
C LEU A 338 8.44 -6.15 22.09
N ASP A 339 8.45 -7.18 22.92
CA ASP A 339 7.24 -7.92 23.31
C ASP A 339 6.28 -7.01 24.07
N ALA A 340 6.75 -6.31 25.11
CA ALA A 340 5.90 -5.38 25.86
C ALA A 340 5.38 -4.23 24.99
N PHE A 341 6.20 -3.72 24.05
CA PHE A 341 5.75 -2.69 23.13
C PHE A 341 4.64 -3.18 22.20
N VAL A 342 4.79 -4.38 21.63
CA VAL A 342 3.80 -4.98 20.73
C VAL A 342 2.52 -5.31 21.50
N GLU A 343 2.62 -5.83 22.72
CA GLU A 343 1.49 -6.09 23.61
C GLU A 343 0.72 -4.81 23.97
N ASP A 344 1.41 -3.70 24.25
CA ASP A 344 0.78 -2.40 24.52
C ASP A 344 0.04 -1.84 23.27
N VAL A 345 0.64 -1.99 22.09
CA VAL A 345 0.00 -1.57 20.83
C VAL A 345 -1.22 -2.44 20.51
N LEU A 346 -1.10 -3.75 20.65
CA LEU A 346 -2.19 -4.69 20.35
C LEU A 346 -3.25 -4.77 21.46
N GLY A 347 -2.94 -4.34 22.68
CA GLY A 347 -3.92 -4.20 23.76
C GLY A 347 -5.09 -3.29 23.42
N GLN A 348 -4.97 -2.49 22.36
CA GLN A 348 -6.04 -1.68 21.78
C GLN A 348 -7.15 -2.51 21.10
N TRP A 349 -7.01 -3.84 21.01
CA TRP A 349 -8.06 -4.75 20.53
C TRP A 349 -9.39 -4.58 21.25
N ASP A 350 -9.34 -4.46 22.58
CA ASP A 350 -10.54 -4.38 23.39
C ASP A 350 -11.21 -3.00 23.28
N GLU A 351 -10.39 -1.95 23.14
CA GLU A 351 -10.82 -0.56 23.15
C GLU A 351 -11.27 -0.04 21.78
N ALA A 352 -10.57 -0.40 20.70
CA ALA A 352 -10.90 0.07 19.36
C ALA A 352 -12.16 -0.64 18.82
N ASP A 353 -13.14 0.15 18.33
CA ASP A 353 -14.33 -0.37 17.65
C ASP A 353 -14.17 -0.22 16.13
N PRO A 354 -13.88 -1.30 15.37
CA PRO A 354 -13.70 -1.22 13.91
C PRO A 354 -14.96 -0.74 13.18
N GLY A 355 -16.13 -0.75 13.82
CA GLY A 355 -17.39 -0.22 13.29
C GLY A 355 -17.68 1.24 13.67
N ALA A 356 -16.84 1.88 14.49
CA ALA A 356 -17.09 3.24 14.98
C ALA A 356 -16.95 4.31 13.90
N ASN A 357 -15.96 4.18 13.03
CA ASN A 357 -15.78 5.03 11.85
C ASN A 357 -14.86 4.37 10.83
N PHE A 358 -14.98 4.75 9.55
CA PHE A 358 -14.31 4.04 8.47
C PHE A 358 -12.77 4.24 8.43
N PHE A 359 -12.24 5.35 8.96
CA PHE A 359 -10.81 5.72 8.82
C PHE A 359 -9.99 5.38 10.06
N ARG A 360 -10.22 6.08 11.19
CA ARG A 360 -9.39 5.98 12.39
C ARG A 360 -9.51 4.60 13.03
N ASN A 361 -10.73 4.12 13.25
CA ASN A 361 -10.94 2.81 13.88
C ASN A 361 -11.05 1.68 12.86
N GLY A 362 -11.67 1.93 11.70
CA GLY A 362 -11.95 0.90 10.70
C GLY A 362 -10.69 0.21 10.14
N ILE A 363 -9.53 0.86 10.19
CA ILE A 363 -8.26 0.27 9.76
C ILE A 363 -7.31 -0.08 10.90
N ALA A 364 -7.63 0.27 12.15
CA ALA A 364 -6.77 -0.04 13.29
C ALA A 364 -6.51 -1.54 13.41
N TYR A 365 -7.56 -2.34 13.17
CA TYR A 365 -7.46 -3.78 13.25
C TYR A 365 -6.49 -4.40 12.22
N PRO A 366 -6.63 -4.06 10.93
CA PRO A 366 -5.63 -4.38 9.92
C PRO A 366 -4.18 -4.04 10.31
N TYR A 367 -3.92 -2.87 10.89
CA TYR A 367 -2.57 -2.47 11.31
C TYR A 367 -2.05 -3.30 12.49
N MET A 368 -2.91 -3.63 13.45
CA MET A 368 -2.54 -4.50 14.57
C MET A 368 -2.23 -5.93 14.11
N ILE A 369 -3.00 -6.47 13.16
CA ILE A 369 -2.73 -7.78 12.55
C ILE A 369 -1.35 -7.80 11.88
N GLU A 370 -1.04 -6.80 11.04
CA GLU A 370 0.27 -6.74 10.40
C GLU A 370 1.38 -6.54 11.44
N THR A 371 1.17 -5.71 12.45
CA THR A 371 2.15 -5.50 13.53
C THR A 371 2.47 -6.79 14.27
N ALA A 372 1.46 -7.58 14.69
CA ALA A 372 1.67 -8.90 15.28
C ALA A 372 2.40 -9.84 14.32
N MET A 373 1.97 -9.86 13.06
CA MET A 373 2.59 -10.73 12.04
C MET A 373 4.07 -10.41 11.87
N LEU A 374 4.43 -9.14 11.70
CA LEU A 374 5.80 -8.72 11.48
C LEU A 374 6.65 -8.84 12.74
N ALA A 375 6.07 -8.68 13.92
CA ALA A 375 6.77 -8.85 15.19
C ALA A 375 6.96 -10.33 15.60
N GLY A 376 6.40 -11.30 14.86
CA GLY A 376 6.46 -12.70 15.24
C GLY A 376 5.58 -13.06 16.44
N ARG A 377 4.49 -12.31 16.65
CA ARG A 377 3.52 -12.48 17.75
C ARG A 377 2.12 -12.89 17.27
N PRO A 378 1.97 -14.01 16.52
CA PRO A 378 0.66 -14.51 16.10
C PRO A 378 -0.26 -14.86 17.25
N ASP A 379 0.29 -15.14 18.43
CA ASP A 379 -0.44 -15.43 19.66
C ASP A 379 -1.35 -14.26 20.09
N LEU A 380 -1.01 -13.03 19.71
CA LEU A 380 -1.82 -11.84 20.00
C LEU A 380 -2.99 -11.66 19.03
N ILE A 381 -3.05 -12.41 17.94
CA ILE A 381 -4.18 -12.37 16.99
C ILE A 381 -5.28 -13.30 17.48
N THR A 382 -6.28 -12.75 18.18
CA THR A 382 -7.37 -13.53 18.77
C THR A 382 -8.52 -13.76 17.79
N GLY A 383 -9.13 -14.96 17.84
CA GLY A 383 -10.32 -15.27 17.05
C GLY A 383 -11.50 -14.33 17.33
N GLU A 384 -11.66 -13.88 18.59
CA GLU A 384 -12.69 -12.92 18.98
C GLU A 384 -12.55 -11.59 18.25
N GLY A 385 -11.35 -11.00 18.19
CA GLY A 385 -11.21 -9.74 17.48
C GLY A 385 -11.19 -9.88 15.96
N LEU A 386 -10.78 -11.03 15.42
CA LEU A 386 -11.03 -11.34 14.01
C LEU A 386 -12.53 -11.36 13.71
N ASP A 387 -13.34 -11.95 14.58
CA ASP A 387 -14.80 -11.99 14.43
C ASP A 387 -15.43 -10.59 14.62
N ARG A 388 -14.89 -9.78 15.55
CA ARG A 388 -15.29 -8.37 15.72
C ARG A 388 -15.01 -7.54 14.47
N LEU A 389 -13.81 -7.66 13.88
CA LEU A 389 -13.48 -7.02 12.59
C LEU A 389 -14.42 -7.45 11.48
N VAL A 390 -14.61 -8.76 11.32
CA VAL A 390 -15.46 -9.32 10.25
C VAL A 390 -16.92 -8.93 10.45
N GLY A 391 -17.37 -8.70 11.69
CA GLY A 391 -18.76 -8.40 12.05
C GLY A 391 -19.13 -6.91 12.11
N SER A 392 -18.18 -5.99 11.94
CA SER A 392 -18.36 -4.55 12.24
C SER A 392 -18.99 -3.73 11.12
N TYR A 393 -18.99 -4.20 9.87
CA TYR A 393 -19.43 -3.40 8.73
C TYR A 393 -20.88 -2.87 8.79
N PRO A 394 -21.87 -3.54 9.44
CA PRO A 394 -23.19 -2.96 9.63
C PRO A 394 -23.19 -1.70 10.48
N ASP A 395 -22.23 -1.57 11.40
CA ASP A 395 -22.13 -0.40 12.29
C ASP A 395 -21.67 0.86 11.55
N LEU A 396 -21.05 0.72 10.37
CA LEU A 396 -20.69 1.85 9.51
C LEU A 396 -21.90 2.49 8.81
N ASP A 397 -23.12 1.93 8.92
CA ASP A 397 -24.34 2.56 8.38
C ASP A 397 -24.86 3.71 9.26
N ARG A 398 -24.21 4.01 10.40
CA ARG A 398 -24.60 5.08 11.35
C ARG A 398 -24.54 6.48 10.73
N THR A 399 -23.57 6.75 9.86
CA THR A 399 -23.44 8.06 9.18
C THR A 399 -23.35 7.87 7.68
N GLU A 400 -23.73 8.89 6.91
CA GLU A 400 -23.56 8.84 5.46
C GLU A 400 -22.08 8.75 5.07
N LEU A 401 -21.23 9.49 5.78
CA LEU A 401 -19.78 9.49 5.54
C LEU A 401 -19.20 8.08 5.72
N ASP A 402 -19.55 7.36 6.79
CA ASP A 402 -19.06 5.99 7.01
C ASP A 402 -19.66 5.01 6.01
N ARG A 403 -20.96 5.15 5.71
CA ARG A 403 -21.69 4.27 4.79
C ARG A 403 -21.09 4.24 3.39
N VAL A 404 -20.82 5.41 2.80
CA VAL A 404 -20.24 5.50 1.44
C VAL A 404 -18.77 5.10 1.40
N ASN A 405 -18.08 5.12 2.54
CA ASN A 405 -16.66 4.85 2.63
C ASN A 405 -16.32 3.47 3.18
N ARG A 406 -17.32 2.66 3.52
CA ARG A 406 -17.17 1.28 4.01
C ARG A 406 -16.26 0.36 3.16
N PRO A 407 -16.15 0.49 1.83
CA PRO A 407 -15.15 -0.26 1.06
C PRO A 407 -13.73 -0.04 1.55
N TYR A 408 -13.42 1.14 2.09
CA TYR A 408 -12.08 1.48 2.59
C TYR A 408 -11.59 0.52 3.69
N PRO A 409 -12.20 0.44 4.88
CA PRO A 409 -11.75 -0.51 5.91
C PRO A 409 -11.96 -1.98 5.50
N PHE A 410 -12.96 -2.26 4.68
CA PHE A 410 -13.21 -3.61 4.17
C PHE A 410 -12.03 -4.12 3.32
N SER A 411 -11.45 -3.28 2.47
CA SER A 411 -10.29 -3.66 1.64
C SER A 411 -9.05 -3.95 2.46
N TYR A 412 -8.81 -3.15 3.52
CA TYR A 412 -7.71 -3.40 4.46
C TYR A 412 -7.90 -4.74 5.17
N ALA A 413 -9.10 -5.02 5.66
CA ALA A 413 -9.42 -6.29 6.30
C ALA A 413 -9.29 -7.47 5.33
N LEU A 414 -9.78 -7.36 4.09
CA LEU A 414 -9.63 -8.41 3.08
C LEU A 414 -8.15 -8.69 2.79
N ASN A 415 -7.34 -7.65 2.64
CA ASN A 415 -5.90 -7.82 2.42
C ASN A 415 -5.24 -8.52 3.63
N MET A 416 -5.47 -8.03 4.85
CA MET A 416 -4.85 -8.59 6.08
C MET A 416 -5.32 -9.99 6.43
N LEU A 417 -6.63 -10.24 6.39
CA LEU A 417 -7.16 -11.58 6.59
C LEU A 417 -6.68 -12.54 5.50
N GLY A 418 -6.50 -12.05 4.27
CA GLY A 418 -5.78 -12.77 3.25
C GLY A 418 -4.38 -13.17 3.72
N GLU A 419 -3.57 -12.19 4.13
CA GLU A 419 -2.17 -12.39 4.53
C GLU A 419 -2.00 -13.46 5.62
N ILE A 420 -2.89 -13.50 6.61
CA ILE A 420 -2.85 -14.49 7.70
C ILE A 420 -3.67 -15.77 7.44
N GLY A 421 -4.21 -15.98 6.23
CA GLY A 421 -4.98 -17.18 5.88
C GLY A 421 -6.43 -17.23 6.40
N GLU A 422 -6.94 -16.13 6.94
CA GLU A 422 -8.26 -16.00 7.57
C GLU A 422 -9.31 -15.32 6.66
N ALA A 423 -9.00 -15.08 5.39
CA ALA A 423 -9.91 -14.45 4.44
C ALA A 423 -11.27 -15.17 4.35
N GLY A 424 -11.30 -16.49 4.60
CA GLY A 424 -12.52 -17.30 4.62
C GLY A 424 -13.62 -16.75 5.53
N ARG A 425 -13.27 -16.06 6.62
CA ARG A 425 -14.24 -15.43 7.54
C ARG A 425 -15.12 -14.39 6.85
N LEU A 426 -14.58 -13.62 5.90
CA LEU A 426 -15.33 -12.62 5.15
C LEU A 426 -16.34 -13.24 4.17
N TYR A 427 -16.14 -14.51 3.79
CA TYR A 427 -16.97 -15.26 2.86
C TYR A 427 -17.98 -16.19 3.55
N ALA A 428 -17.82 -16.43 4.86
CA ALA A 428 -18.73 -17.25 5.64
C ALA A 428 -20.07 -16.51 5.90
N PRO A 429 -21.22 -17.19 5.81
CA PRO A 429 -22.49 -16.66 6.27
C PRO A 429 -22.46 -16.26 7.75
N SER A 430 -23.11 -15.15 8.11
CA SER A 430 -23.22 -14.71 9.50
C SER A 430 -24.58 -14.07 9.81
N ALA A 431 -25.05 -14.28 11.04
CA ALA A 431 -26.28 -13.67 11.55
C ALA A 431 -26.22 -12.13 11.53
N ARG A 432 -25.03 -11.54 11.74
CA ARG A 432 -24.79 -10.08 11.64
C ARG A 432 -25.18 -9.51 10.27
N TYR A 433 -25.14 -10.34 9.23
CA TYR A 433 -25.44 -9.98 7.85
C TYR A 433 -26.74 -10.63 7.34
N GLY A 434 -27.60 -11.11 8.23
CA GLY A 434 -28.86 -11.77 7.87
C GLY A 434 -28.66 -13.08 7.09
N GLY A 435 -27.64 -13.86 7.45
CA GLY A 435 -27.31 -15.13 6.77
C GLY A 435 -26.48 -14.96 5.50
N ARG A 436 -26.10 -13.72 5.13
CA ARG A 436 -25.16 -13.44 4.04
C ARG A 436 -23.73 -13.40 4.58
N SER A 437 -22.74 -13.40 3.69
CA SER A 437 -21.35 -13.14 4.06
C SER A 437 -21.06 -11.63 4.12
N ALA A 438 -19.98 -11.24 4.81
CA ALA A 438 -19.53 -9.85 4.87
C ALA A 438 -19.27 -9.29 3.45
N VAL A 439 -18.56 -10.05 2.61
CA VAL A 439 -18.30 -9.69 1.20
C VAL A 439 -19.59 -9.42 0.44
N ALA A 440 -20.56 -10.35 0.51
CA ALA A 440 -21.82 -10.19 -0.21
C ALA A 440 -22.62 -9.00 0.32
N TRP A 441 -22.62 -8.78 1.64
CA TRP A 441 -23.34 -7.69 2.28
C TRP A 441 -22.76 -6.33 1.89
N VAL A 442 -21.42 -6.18 1.94
CA VAL A 442 -20.73 -4.92 1.60
C VAL A 442 -20.90 -4.59 0.12
N THR A 443 -20.61 -5.54 -0.77
CA THR A 443 -20.73 -5.33 -2.23
C THR A 443 -22.16 -5.00 -2.65
N SER A 444 -23.18 -5.65 -2.09
CA SER A 444 -24.57 -5.35 -2.42
C SER A 444 -25.08 -3.98 -1.97
N ARG A 445 -24.34 -3.31 -1.07
CA ARG A 445 -24.66 -1.98 -0.56
C ARG A 445 -23.92 -0.85 -1.28
N LEU A 446 -23.06 -1.18 -2.25
CA LEU A 446 -22.45 -0.17 -3.09
C LEU A 446 -23.53 0.58 -3.87
N SER A 447 -23.30 1.87 -4.07
CA SER A 447 -24.15 2.71 -4.91
C SER A 447 -24.12 2.25 -6.37
N GLU A 448 -25.17 2.58 -7.12
CA GLU A 448 -25.25 2.26 -8.55
C GLU A 448 -24.08 2.91 -9.31
N GLY A 449 -23.31 2.08 -10.01
CA GLY A 449 -22.09 2.48 -10.70
C GLY A 449 -20.92 2.83 -9.79
N GLY A 450 -20.98 2.56 -8.49
CA GLY A 450 -19.93 2.93 -7.53
C GLY A 450 -19.74 4.45 -7.36
N ARG A 451 -20.75 5.25 -7.72
CA ARG A 451 -20.63 6.72 -7.81
C ARG A 451 -20.41 7.40 -6.46
N ALA A 452 -21.06 6.91 -5.39
CA ALA A 452 -20.94 7.47 -4.06
C ALA A 452 -19.61 7.10 -3.39
N GLU A 453 -19.13 5.87 -3.61
CA GLU A 453 -17.84 5.39 -3.12
C GLU A 453 -16.68 6.07 -3.87
N GLY A 454 -16.88 6.40 -5.15
CA GLY A 454 -15.96 7.16 -5.99
C GLY A 454 -14.56 6.53 -6.00
N ASN A 455 -13.58 7.32 -5.56
CA ASN A 455 -12.18 6.90 -5.54
C ASN A 455 -11.82 5.91 -4.43
N ARG A 456 -12.77 5.38 -3.67
CA ARG A 456 -12.45 4.38 -2.64
C ARG A 456 -12.80 2.97 -3.06
N LEU A 457 -13.58 2.83 -4.13
CA LEU A 457 -13.90 1.54 -4.71
C LEU A 457 -12.65 0.82 -5.23
N TYR A 458 -11.68 1.54 -5.79
CA TYR A 458 -10.44 0.92 -6.30
C TYR A 458 -9.66 0.18 -5.22
N MET A 459 -9.83 0.51 -3.94
CA MET A 459 -9.10 -0.16 -2.87
C MET A 459 -9.55 -1.61 -2.74
N LEU A 460 -10.83 -1.88 -3.00
CA LEU A 460 -11.36 -3.24 -3.07
C LEU A 460 -10.79 -3.98 -4.28
N ASP A 461 -10.69 -3.30 -5.42
CA ASP A 461 -10.01 -3.82 -6.59
C ASP A 461 -8.53 -4.18 -6.28
N HIS A 462 -7.80 -3.31 -5.59
CA HIS A 462 -6.43 -3.58 -5.13
C HIS A 462 -6.34 -4.77 -4.17
N ALA A 463 -7.26 -4.89 -3.21
CA ALA A 463 -7.28 -6.03 -2.29
C ALA A 463 -7.50 -7.36 -3.02
N LEU A 464 -8.38 -7.38 -4.03
CA LEU A 464 -8.63 -8.57 -4.86
C LEU A 464 -7.42 -8.93 -5.74
N VAL A 465 -6.80 -7.94 -6.39
CA VAL A 465 -5.57 -8.13 -7.18
C VAL A 465 -4.41 -8.57 -6.28
N SER A 466 -4.27 -7.98 -5.09
CA SER A 466 -3.28 -8.40 -4.08
C SER A 466 -3.49 -9.86 -3.70
N TYR A 467 -4.73 -10.25 -3.42
CA TYR A 467 -5.06 -11.63 -3.05
C TYR A 467 -4.74 -12.60 -4.20
N ALA A 468 -5.11 -12.27 -5.44
CA ALA A 468 -4.76 -13.06 -6.61
C ALA A 468 -3.24 -13.20 -6.76
N LEU A 469 -2.48 -12.10 -6.66
CA LEU A 469 -1.02 -12.11 -6.79
C LEU A 469 -0.34 -12.99 -5.74
N ARG A 470 -0.93 -13.15 -4.56
CA ARG A 470 -0.38 -14.06 -3.55
C ARG A 470 -0.43 -15.52 -3.99
N LEU A 471 -1.41 -15.93 -4.80
CA LEU A 471 -1.56 -17.33 -5.24
C LEU A 471 -0.51 -17.79 -6.27
N ARG A 472 0.57 -17.02 -6.47
CA ARG A 472 1.60 -17.27 -7.49
C ARG A 472 2.60 -18.39 -7.16
N GLY A 473 2.52 -18.99 -5.98
CA GLY A 473 3.41 -20.05 -5.51
C GLY A 473 4.29 -19.60 -4.36
N ARG A 474 4.34 -20.35 -3.26
CA ARG A 474 5.08 -19.95 -2.03
C ARG A 474 6.58 -19.71 -2.24
N HIS A 475 7.13 -20.28 -3.31
CA HIS A 475 8.55 -20.17 -3.68
C HIS A 475 8.81 -19.16 -4.79
N SER A 476 7.79 -18.40 -5.22
CA SER A 476 7.98 -17.35 -6.21
C SER A 476 8.96 -16.32 -5.66
N PRO A 477 10.06 -16.06 -6.39
CA PRO A 477 11.08 -15.17 -5.89
C PRO A 477 10.58 -13.73 -5.91
N GLU A 478 11.11 -12.92 -5.00
CA GLU A 478 10.95 -11.47 -5.06
C GLU A 478 11.59 -10.91 -6.35
N PRO A 479 11.01 -9.86 -6.99
CA PRO A 479 11.63 -9.20 -8.13
C PRO A 479 13.08 -8.79 -7.87
N GLU A 480 13.91 -8.87 -8.91
CA GLU A 480 15.37 -8.74 -8.81
C GLU A 480 15.82 -7.42 -8.16
N VAL A 481 15.14 -6.31 -8.46
CA VAL A 481 15.45 -4.98 -7.90
C VAL A 481 15.46 -4.98 -6.37
N PHE A 482 14.52 -5.69 -5.74
CA PHE A 482 14.43 -5.78 -4.28
C PHE A 482 15.44 -6.80 -3.72
N ARG A 483 15.60 -7.94 -4.41
CA ARG A 483 16.53 -9.01 -4.02
C ARG A 483 17.99 -8.56 -4.02
N ASN A 484 18.37 -7.63 -4.88
CA ASN A 484 19.74 -7.13 -5.01
C ASN A 484 20.04 -5.97 -4.06
N PHE A 485 19.02 -5.34 -3.48
CA PHE A 485 19.20 -4.24 -2.56
C PHE A 485 19.64 -4.73 -1.17
N ARG A 486 20.46 -3.92 -0.50
CA ARG A 486 20.94 -4.19 0.87
C ARG A 486 20.80 -2.93 1.71
N PHE A 487 20.13 -3.06 2.85
CA PHE A 487 20.11 -2.01 3.87
C PHE A 487 21.51 -1.85 4.45
N ARG A 488 22.14 -0.70 4.23
CA ARG A 488 23.53 -0.45 4.67
C ARG A 488 23.66 -0.28 6.20
N LEU A 489 22.55 0.01 6.88
CA LEU A 489 22.52 0.32 8.31
C LEU A 489 21.98 -0.82 9.19
N SER A 490 21.16 -1.70 8.61
CA SER A 490 20.75 -2.96 9.22
C SER A 490 21.89 -3.95 9.06
N LYS A 491 22.46 -4.42 10.16
CA LYS A 491 23.46 -5.51 10.15
C LYS A 491 22.80 -6.85 10.35
#